data_AF-A0A662PL38-F1
#
_entry.id   AF-A0A662PL38-F1
#
_cell.length_a   1.000
_cell.length_b   1.000
_cell.length_c   1.000
_cell.angle_alpha   90.00
_cell.angle_beta   90.00
_cell.angle_gamma   90.00
#
_symmetry.space_group_name_H-M   'P 1'
#
loop_
_entity.id
_entity.type
_entity.pdbx_description
1 polymer ?
#
loop_
_entity_poly.entity_id
_entity_poly.type
_entity_poly.pdbx_seq_one_letter_code
_entity_poly.pdbx_strand_id
1 'polypeptide(L)'
;DAQAKEDWLKNAYKYFQNPEVKILFGVVEGDVYGWGRWVKVDRRYWVIGTNLFVRKDAFWAVGGFKVDWGLGRKVRGWRSDTALGYDVVEKFGEKSYVHAKDVVVYHPNRMQSVWVPEIEAEFYKRYKKWVLKHIAPYDPRLCKFVIESGIERDENILAFLKKMLADKL
;
A
#
# COMPACT_ATOMS: atom_id res chain seq x y z
N ASP A 1 8.06 1.16 15.88
CA ASP A 1 8.26 -0.10 16.62
C ASP A 1 8.47 -1.27 15.68
N ALA A 2 9.59 -1.28 14.94
CA ALA A 2 9.88 -2.33 13.97
C ALA A 2 11.37 -2.68 13.98
N GLN A 3 11.68 -3.93 13.68
CA GLN A 3 13.01 -4.52 13.72
C GLN A 3 13.36 -5.04 12.33
N ALA A 4 14.35 -4.44 11.69
CA ALA A 4 14.88 -4.94 10.42
C ALA A 4 15.68 -6.24 10.67
N LYS A 5 15.59 -7.20 9.73
CA LYS A 5 16.50 -8.36 9.73
C LYS A 5 17.93 -7.89 9.41
N GLU A 6 18.93 -8.66 9.83
CA GLU A 6 20.36 -8.30 9.75
C GLU A 6 20.80 -7.80 8.35
N ASP A 7 20.42 -8.49 7.28
CA ASP A 7 20.76 -8.13 5.91
C ASP A 7 19.76 -7.17 5.22
N TRP A 8 18.79 -6.61 5.96
CA TRP A 8 17.67 -5.82 5.39
C TRP A 8 18.15 -4.70 4.46
N LEU A 9 19.08 -3.85 4.94
CA LEU A 9 19.58 -2.73 4.15
C LEU A 9 20.49 -3.19 3.01
N LYS A 10 21.31 -4.21 3.26
CA LYS A 10 22.21 -4.80 2.26
C LYS A 10 21.41 -5.39 1.10
N ASN A 11 20.28 -6.05 1.38
CA ASN A 11 19.39 -6.59 0.37
C ASN A 11 18.68 -5.47 -0.40
N ALA A 12 18.15 -4.45 0.28
CA ALA A 12 17.54 -3.30 -0.37
C ALA A 12 18.52 -2.58 -1.31
N TYR A 13 19.77 -2.38 -0.86
CA TYR A 13 20.82 -1.70 -1.60
C TYR A 13 21.13 -2.34 -2.96
N LYS A 14 21.09 -3.68 -3.05
CA LYS A 14 21.32 -4.42 -4.31
C LYS A 14 20.34 -4.02 -5.40
N TYR A 15 19.06 -3.85 -5.07
CA TYR A 15 18.04 -3.43 -6.04
C TYR A 15 18.26 -1.99 -6.52
N PHE A 16 18.72 -1.10 -5.63
CA PHE A 16 19.05 0.28 -5.98
C PHE A 16 20.39 0.43 -6.71
N GLN A 17 21.13 -0.65 -7.00
CA GLN A 17 22.19 -0.59 -8.00
C GLN A 17 21.63 -0.37 -9.41
N ASN A 18 20.37 -0.74 -9.65
CA ASN A 18 19.65 -0.36 -10.86
C ASN A 18 19.10 1.09 -10.70
N PRO A 19 19.54 2.06 -11.53
CA PRO A 19 19.05 3.44 -11.47
C PRO A 19 17.57 3.59 -11.86
N GLU A 20 16.99 2.64 -12.61
CA GLU A 20 15.57 2.62 -12.96
C GLU A 20 14.69 2.37 -11.73
N VAL A 21 15.17 1.61 -10.75
CA VAL A 21 14.42 1.34 -9.51
C VAL A 21 14.30 2.63 -8.71
N LYS A 22 13.07 3.13 -8.57
CA LYS A 22 12.74 4.35 -7.83
C LYS A 22 12.10 4.07 -6.48
N ILE A 23 11.42 2.94 -6.36
CA ILE A 23 10.72 2.55 -5.14
C ILE A 23 10.83 1.05 -4.92
N LEU A 24 10.98 0.66 -3.66
CA LEU A 24 11.03 -0.72 -3.23
C LEU A 24 10.11 -0.90 -2.03
N PHE A 25 9.32 -1.97 -2.08
CA PHE A 25 8.53 -2.44 -0.96
C PHE A 25 9.03 -3.83 -0.54
N GLY A 26 9.32 -3.96 0.75
CA GLY A 26 9.73 -5.23 1.35
C GLY A 26 8.62 -5.89 2.19
N VAL A 27 8.85 -7.12 2.61
CA VAL A 27 7.90 -7.89 3.42
C VAL A 27 7.77 -7.33 4.83
N VAL A 28 6.55 -7.32 5.38
CA VAL A 28 6.30 -7.01 6.80
C VAL A 28 5.79 -8.26 7.51
N GLU A 29 6.44 -8.65 8.58
CA GLU A 29 6.08 -9.79 9.44
C GLU A 29 5.67 -9.30 10.85
N GLY A 30 4.83 -10.05 11.57
CA GLY A 30 4.48 -9.77 12.97
C GLY A 30 3.01 -9.39 13.17
N ASP A 31 2.73 -8.52 14.13
CA ASP A 31 1.36 -8.07 14.45
C ASP A 31 0.92 -6.89 13.56
N VAL A 32 0.65 -7.23 12.31
CA VAL A 32 0.25 -6.29 11.28
C VAL A 32 -1.22 -5.90 11.48
N TYR A 33 -1.44 -4.67 11.93
CA TYR A 33 -2.76 -4.06 12.18
C TYR A 33 -3.67 -4.78 13.19
N GLY A 34 -3.12 -5.63 14.06
CA GLY A 34 -3.91 -6.39 15.03
C GLY A 34 -4.47 -7.69 14.46
N TRP A 35 -3.96 -8.14 13.31
CA TRP A 35 -4.40 -9.36 12.64
C TRP A 35 -3.79 -10.64 13.24
N GLY A 36 -2.97 -10.49 14.28
CA GLY A 36 -2.32 -11.59 14.99
C GLY A 36 -0.80 -11.54 14.87
N ARG A 37 -0.11 -12.16 15.82
CA ARG A 37 1.35 -12.01 16.02
C ARG A 37 2.27 -12.61 14.95
N TRP A 38 1.70 -13.34 13.98
CA TRP A 38 2.45 -14.11 12.99
C TRP A 38 1.97 -13.87 11.57
N VAL A 39 1.49 -12.65 11.29
CA VAL A 39 1.05 -12.28 9.95
C VAL A 39 2.26 -11.93 9.10
N LYS A 40 2.25 -12.39 7.85
CA LYS A 40 3.20 -12.00 6.82
C LYS A 40 2.47 -11.27 5.70
N VAL A 41 2.78 -9.99 5.52
CA VAL A 41 2.30 -9.20 4.38
C VAL A 41 3.39 -9.17 3.31
N ASP A 42 3.15 -9.96 2.26
CA ASP A 42 3.99 -10.14 1.07
C ASP A 42 3.10 -9.99 -0.17
N ARG A 43 2.57 -8.78 -0.36
CA ARG A 43 1.62 -8.45 -1.44
C ARG A 43 2.21 -7.35 -2.31
N ARG A 44 2.32 -7.64 -3.62
CA ARG A 44 2.70 -6.63 -4.60
C ARG A 44 1.72 -5.47 -4.55
N TYR A 45 2.24 -4.25 -4.68
CA TYR A 45 1.45 -3.03 -4.77
C TYR A 45 0.62 -2.69 -3.52
N TRP A 46 0.92 -3.35 -2.39
CA TRP A 46 0.45 -2.92 -1.06
C TRP A 46 1.61 -2.33 -0.28
N VAL A 47 1.99 -1.10 -0.61
CA VAL A 47 3.17 -0.48 0.00
C VAL A 47 2.84 -0.06 1.44
N ILE A 48 3.49 -0.69 2.41
CA ILE A 48 3.39 -0.36 3.84
C ILE A 48 4.63 0.45 4.25
N GLY A 49 4.42 1.64 4.80
CA GLY A 49 5.50 2.61 5.09
C GLY A 49 6.61 2.08 6.01
N THR A 50 6.31 1.13 6.88
CA THR A 50 7.29 0.46 7.75
C THR A 50 8.43 -0.22 6.99
N ASN A 51 8.21 -0.63 5.74
CA ASN A 51 9.24 -1.27 4.91
C ASN A 51 9.22 -0.73 3.47
N LEU A 52 9.22 0.61 3.37
CA LEU A 52 9.22 1.36 2.12
C LEU A 52 10.56 2.08 1.92
N PHE A 53 11.16 1.90 0.76
CA PHE A 53 12.30 2.67 0.29
C PHE A 53 11.92 3.45 -0.96
N VAL A 54 12.31 4.71 -1.02
CA VAL A 54 12.07 5.57 -2.20
C VAL A 54 13.32 6.40 -2.45
N ARG A 55 13.70 6.55 -3.73
CA ARG A 55 14.77 7.49 -4.08
C ARG A 55 14.29 8.91 -3.86
N LYS A 56 15.19 9.77 -3.39
CA LYS A 56 14.91 11.18 -3.10
C LYS A 56 14.35 11.92 -4.32
N ASP A 57 14.94 11.72 -5.51
CA ASP A 57 14.49 12.33 -6.77
C ASP A 57 13.04 11.94 -7.10
N ALA A 58 12.70 10.66 -6.99
CA ALA A 58 11.36 10.15 -7.25
C ALA A 58 10.33 10.68 -6.25
N PHE A 59 10.68 10.75 -4.96
CA PHE A 59 9.80 11.29 -3.91
C PHE A 59 9.42 12.75 -4.20
N TRP A 60 10.40 13.59 -4.54
CA TRP A 60 10.13 14.99 -4.87
C TRP A 60 9.39 15.15 -6.19
N ALA A 61 9.70 14.31 -7.18
CA ALA A 61 9.06 14.36 -8.48
C ALA A 61 7.54 14.10 -8.42
N VAL A 62 7.06 13.34 -7.44
CA VAL A 62 5.62 13.07 -7.25
C VAL A 62 4.96 13.95 -6.17
N GLY A 63 5.72 14.89 -5.59
CA GLY A 63 5.22 15.80 -4.55
C GLY A 63 5.14 15.21 -3.15
N GLY A 64 5.79 14.06 -2.90
CA GLY A 64 5.82 13.40 -1.60
C GLY A 64 4.48 12.81 -1.16
N PHE A 65 4.27 12.72 0.16
CA PHE A 65 3.07 12.12 0.74
C PHE A 65 1.82 12.99 0.59
N LYS A 66 0.67 12.37 0.31
CA LYS A 66 -0.64 13.02 0.44
C LYS A 66 -0.99 13.13 1.94
N VAL A 67 -0.83 14.32 2.49
CA VAL A 67 -1.03 14.60 3.94
C VAL A 67 -2.45 15.01 4.29
N ASP A 68 -3.18 15.61 3.34
CA ASP A 68 -4.55 16.10 3.53
C ASP A 68 -5.59 15.32 2.72
N TRP A 69 -5.15 14.52 1.75
CA TRP A 69 -6.03 13.82 0.81
C TRP A 69 -7.04 14.76 0.11
N GLY A 70 -6.75 16.04 -0.03
CA GLY A 70 -7.71 17.03 -0.55
C GLY A 70 -8.91 17.29 0.36
N LEU A 71 -8.87 16.85 1.62
CA LEU A 71 -9.94 17.00 2.61
C LEU A 71 -9.85 18.32 3.39
N GLY A 72 -8.90 19.21 3.04
CA GLY A 72 -8.69 20.50 3.71
C GLY A 72 -8.13 20.40 5.14
N ARG A 73 -7.80 19.20 5.63
CA ARG A 73 -7.20 18.96 6.94
C ARG A 73 -6.22 17.80 6.88
N LYS A 74 -5.22 17.81 7.77
CA LYS A 74 -4.33 16.66 7.93
C LYS A 74 -5.09 15.48 8.51
N VAL A 75 -4.92 14.30 7.91
CA VAL A 75 -5.58 13.07 8.36
C VAL A 75 -4.53 11.97 8.51
N ARG A 76 -4.50 11.32 9.68
CA ARG A 76 -3.61 10.19 9.95
C ARG A 76 -4.27 8.90 9.43
N GLY A 77 -3.76 8.36 8.34
CA GLY A 77 -4.23 7.10 7.77
C GLY A 77 -3.11 6.32 7.09
N TRP A 78 -3.35 5.02 6.90
CA TRP A 78 -2.36 4.08 6.38
C TRP A 78 -2.17 4.08 4.85
N ARG A 79 -3.03 4.74 4.07
CA ARG A 79 -2.99 4.67 2.59
C ARG A 79 -1.91 5.54 1.94
N SER A 80 -1.34 6.51 2.66
CA SER A 80 -0.42 7.49 2.03
C SER A 80 0.84 6.82 1.48
N ASP A 81 1.27 5.71 2.11
CA ASP A 81 2.42 4.93 1.64
C ASP A 81 2.13 4.20 0.31
N THR A 82 0.95 3.58 0.21
CA THR A 82 0.51 2.92 -1.03
C THR A 82 0.24 3.92 -2.15
N ALA A 83 -0.38 5.06 -1.85
CA ALA A 83 -0.59 6.14 -2.80
C ALA A 83 0.74 6.68 -3.35
N LEU A 84 1.73 6.92 -2.48
CA LEU A 84 3.08 7.30 -2.92
C LEU A 84 3.68 6.25 -3.89
N GLY A 85 3.49 4.97 -3.60
CA GLY A 85 3.94 3.90 -4.49
C GLY A 85 3.30 3.93 -5.87
N TYR A 86 2.00 4.19 -5.95
CA TYR A 86 1.31 4.30 -7.22
C TYR A 86 1.73 5.54 -7.99
N ASP A 87 1.85 6.70 -7.34
CA ASP A 87 2.32 7.93 -7.98
C ASP A 87 3.72 7.74 -8.60
N VAL A 88 4.63 7.06 -7.91
CA VAL A 88 5.97 6.77 -8.44
C VAL A 88 5.89 5.84 -9.65
N VAL A 89 5.09 4.76 -9.58
CA VAL A 89 4.97 3.82 -10.70
C VAL A 89 4.27 4.44 -11.91
N GLU A 90 3.27 5.29 -11.71
CA GLU A 90 2.61 6.00 -12.81
C GLU A 90 3.56 7.01 -13.47
N LYS A 91 4.43 7.67 -12.69
CA LYS A 91 5.38 8.64 -13.23
C LYS A 91 6.59 8.00 -13.92
N PHE A 92 7.13 6.92 -13.37
CA PHE A 92 8.40 6.33 -13.80
C PHE A 92 8.27 4.95 -14.46
N GLY A 93 7.06 4.39 -14.53
CA GLY A 93 6.75 3.10 -15.15
C GLY A 93 6.94 1.89 -14.23
N GLU A 94 6.39 0.73 -14.61
CA GLU A 94 6.39 -0.47 -13.76
C GLU A 94 7.79 -0.97 -13.38
N LYS A 95 8.80 -0.73 -14.22
CA LYS A 95 10.21 -1.08 -13.93
C LYS A 95 10.78 -0.30 -12.74
N SER A 96 10.17 0.81 -12.37
CA SER A 96 10.61 1.62 -11.23
C SER A 96 10.27 1.00 -9.89
N TYR A 97 9.42 -0.03 -9.86
CA TYR A 97 8.93 -0.68 -8.65
C TYR A 97 9.55 -2.07 -8.46
N VAL A 98 10.02 -2.30 -7.24
CA VAL A 98 10.49 -3.61 -6.78
C VAL A 98 9.64 -4.09 -5.62
N HIS A 99 9.21 -5.35 -5.70
CA HIS A 99 8.70 -6.10 -4.56
C HIS A 99 9.78 -7.07 -4.08
N ALA A 100 10.44 -6.73 -2.97
CA ALA A 100 11.61 -7.44 -2.48
C ALA A 100 11.24 -8.41 -1.35
N LYS A 101 11.22 -9.71 -1.65
CA LYS A 101 10.88 -10.77 -0.68
C LYS A 101 11.95 -11.00 0.38
N ASP A 102 13.17 -10.57 0.12
CA ASP A 102 14.37 -10.69 0.94
C ASP A 102 14.67 -9.44 1.78
N VAL A 103 13.88 -8.38 1.63
CA VAL A 103 13.94 -7.16 2.44
C VAL A 103 12.81 -7.24 3.45
N VAL A 104 13.09 -7.71 4.66
CA VAL A 104 12.06 -8.04 5.66
C VAL A 104 12.20 -7.20 6.92
N VAL A 105 11.08 -6.70 7.42
CA VAL A 105 10.96 -6.03 8.73
C VAL A 105 9.94 -6.79 9.58
N TYR A 106 10.29 -6.99 10.85
CA TYR A 106 9.42 -7.57 11.87
C TYR A 106 8.81 -6.47 12.75
N HIS A 107 7.49 -6.50 12.94
CA HIS A 107 6.76 -5.58 13.79
C HIS A 107 6.26 -6.33 15.04
N PRO A 108 6.95 -6.22 16.21
CA PRO A 108 6.65 -7.02 17.41
C PRO A 108 5.30 -6.68 18.06
N ASN A 109 4.86 -5.44 17.92
CA ASN A 109 3.63 -4.93 18.53
C ASN A 109 2.56 -4.67 17.48
N ARG A 110 1.34 -4.34 17.89
CA ARG A 110 0.29 -3.94 16.95
C ARG A 110 0.66 -2.66 16.21
N MET A 111 0.62 -2.69 14.87
CA MET A 111 0.72 -1.45 14.07
C MET A 111 -0.42 -0.48 14.41
N GLN A 112 -0.09 0.79 14.61
CA GLN A 112 -1.04 1.82 15.05
C GLN A 112 -1.72 2.59 13.90
N SER A 113 -1.45 2.26 12.64
CA SER A 113 -2.09 2.97 11.53
C SER A 113 -3.60 2.69 11.51
N VAL A 114 -4.39 3.72 11.26
CA VAL A 114 -5.85 3.69 11.37
C VAL A 114 -6.49 3.66 9.98
N TRP A 115 -7.56 2.88 9.87
CA TRP A 115 -8.46 2.91 8.72
C TRP A 115 -9.34 4.15 8.80
N VAL A 116 -9.30 5.01 7.78
CA VAL A 116 -10.09 6.26 7.77
C VAL A 116 -10.98 6.29 6.52
N PRO A 117 -12.32 6.17 6.64
CA PRO A 117 -13.23 6.07 5.51
C PRO A 117 -13.08 7.15 4.44
N GLU A 118 -12.86 8.41 4.85
CA GLU A 118 -12.68 9.54 3.91
C GLU A 118 -11.41 9.37 3.05
N ILE A 119 -10.33 8.87 3.66
CA ILE A 119 -9.09 8.53 2.93
C ILE A 119 -9.33 7.37 1.98
N GLU A 120 -10.06 6.34 2.40
CA GLU A 120 -10.34 5.17 1.55
C GLU A 120 -11.19 5.53 0.33
N ALA A 121 -12.15 6.45 0.49
CA ALA A 121 -12.94 6.97 -0.62
C ALA A 121 -12.06 7.72 -1.63
N GLU A 122 -11.20 8.62 -1.16
CA GLU A 122 -10.28 9.37 -2.02
C GLU A 122 -9.23 8.46 -2.67
N PHE A 123 -8.71 7.49 -1.93
CA PHE A 123 -7.80 6.47 -2.45
C PHE A 123 -8.45 5.64 -3.55
N TYR A 124 -9.68 5.17 -3.33
CA TYR A 124 -10.43 4.44 -4.34
C TYR A 124 -10.67 5.27 -5.60
N LYS A 125 -11.15 6.50 -5.46
CA LYS A 125 -11.45 7.39 -6.60
C LYS A 125 -10.20 7.67 -7.44
N ARG A 126 -9.07 8.02 -6.80
CA ARG A 126 -7.84 8.40 -7.50
C ARG A 126 -7.14 7.22 -8.14
N TYR A 127 -7.12 6.08 -7.45
CA TYR A 127 -6.33 4.91 -7.84
C TYR A 127 -7.20 3.71 -8.22
N LYS A 128 -8.44 3.95 -8.68
CA LYS A 128 -9.45 2.92 -9.00
C LYS A 128 -8.85 1.73 -9.77
N LYS A 129 -8.09 2.00 -10.84
CA LYS A 129 -7.42 0.96 -11.64
C LYS A 129 -6.50 0.07 -10.81
N TRP A 130 -5.64 0.68 -10.00
CA TRP A 130 -4.72 -0.05 -9.13
C TRP A 130 -5.47 -0.81 -8.04
N VAL A 131 -6.47 -0.17 -7.44
CA VAL A 131 -7.27 -0.74 -6.37
C VAL A 131 -8.00 -2.00 -6.82
N LEU A 132 -8.68 -1.95 -7.96
CA LEU A 132 -9.40 -3.11 -8.51
C LEU A 132 -8.45 -4.26 -8.86
N LYS A 133 -7.29 -3.95 -9.44
CA LYS A 133 -6.31 -4.95 -9.87
C LYS A 133 -5.50 -5.55 -8.71
N HIS A 134 -5.18 -4.75 -7.71
CA HIS A 134 -4.14 -5.08 -6.74
C HIS A 134 -4.55 -5.02 -5.29
N ILE A 135 -5.62 -4.35 -4.89
CA ILE A 135 -6.05 -4.27 -3.49
C ILE A 135 -7.29 -5.13 -3.24
N ALA A 136 -8.31 -4.97 -4.08
CA ALA A 136 -9.60 -5.67 -3.96
C ALA A 136 -9.46 -7.21 -3.82
N PRO A 137 -8.52 -7.90 -4.51
CA PRO A 137 -8.38 -9.36 -4.37
C PRO A 137 -8.00 -9.88 -2.97
N TYR A 138 -7.54 -9.04 -2.05
CA TYR A 138 -7.17 -9.48 -0.69
C TYR A 138 -7.63 -8.57 0.45
N ASP A 139 -8.16 -7.37 0.20
CA ASP A 139 -8.67 -6.48 1.24
C ASP A 139 -10.21 -6.42 1.21
N PRO A 140 -10.92 -7.39 1.83
CA PRO A 140 -12.37 -7.44 1.81
C PRO A 140 -13.02 -6.22 2.48
N ARG A 141 -12.32 -5.54 3.39
CA ARG A 141 -12.82 -4.32 4.03
C ARG A 141 -12.99 -3.18 3.03
N LEU A 142 -12.05 -3.04 2.09
CA LEU A 142 -12.15 -2.06 1.02
C LEU A 142 -13.32 -2.41 0.09
N CYS A 143 -13.45 -3.67 -0.32
CA CYS A 143 -14.58 -4.12 -1.15
C CYS A 143 -15.92 -3.78 -0.49
N LYS A 144 -16.08 -4.15 0.78
CA LYS A 144 -17.27 -3.85 1.58
C LYS A 144 -17.52 -2.34 1.63
N PHE A 145 -16.51 -1.54 1.96
CA PHE A 145 -16.62 -0.09 2.04
C PHE A 145 -17.08 0.55 0.72
N VAL A 146 -16.48 0.17 -0.40
CA VAL A 146 -16.84 0.71 -1.73
C VAL A 146 -18.29 0.40 -2.08
N ILE A 147 -18.75 -0.83 -1.78
CA ILE A 147 -20.13 -1.27 -2.02
C ILE A 147 -21.11 -0.48 -1.14
N GLU A 148 -20.86 -0.43 0.17
CA GLU A 148 -21.79 0.15 1.15
C GLU A 148 -21.84 1.68 1.09
N SER A 149 -20.73 2.34 0.73
CA SER A 149 -20.68 3.81 0.60
C SER A 149 -21.33 4.33 -0.67
N GLY A 150 -21.61 3.48 -1.66
CA GLY A 150 -22.20 3.88 -2.94
C GLY A 150 -21.29 4.78 -3.81
N ILE A 151 -19.98 4.80 -3.53
CA ILE A 151 -19.01 5.61 -4.30
C ILE A 151 -18.76 5.04 -5.70
N GLU A 152 -19.00 3.75 -5.91
CA GLU A 152 -18.97 3.09 -7.21
C GLU A 152 -20.40 2.82 -7.69
N ARG A 153 -20.65 3.08 -8.98
CA ARG A 153 -21.97 2.91 -9.62
C ARG A 153 -21.93 1.97 -10.82
N ASP A 154 -20.74 1.61 -11.31
CA ASP A 154 -20.59 0.63 -12.38
C ASP A 154 -20.98 -0.77 -11.88
N GLU A 155 -22.01 -1.35 -12.48
CA GLU A 155 -22.59 -2.63 -12.06
C GLU A 155 -21.60 -3.80 -12.22
N ASN A 156 -20.76 -3.78 -13.25
CA ASN A 156 -19.76 -4.83 -13.48
C ASN A 156 -18.68 -4.78 -12.39
N ILE A 157 -18.25 -3.56 -12.02
CA ILE A 157 -17.28 -3.37 -10.95
C ILE A 157 -17.89 -3.75 -9.61
N LEU A 158 -19.14 -3.37 -9.33
CA LEU A 158 -19.84 -3.78 -8.11
C LEU A 158 -19.99 -5.30 -8.03
N ALA A 159 -20.32 -5.97 -9.14
CA ALA A 159 -20.38 -7.43 -9.20
C ALA A 159 -19.03 -8.07 -8.90
N PHE A 160 -17.95 -7.53 -9.49
CA PHE A 160 -16.58 -7.96 -9.19
C PHE A 160 -16.24 -7.79 -7.70
N LEU A 161 -16.51 -6.63 -7.11
CA LEU A 161 -16.22 -6.36 -5.69
C LEU A 161 -17.03 -7.25 -4.76
N LYS A 162 -18.31 -7.51 -5.07
CA LYS A 162 -19.18 -8.45 -4.32
C LYS A 162 -18.61 -9.86 -4.35
N LYS A 163 -18.13 -10.31 -5.51
CA LYS A 163 -17.45 -11.61 -5.64
C LYS A 163 -16.19 -11.68 -4.77
N MET A 164 -15.33 -10.65 -4.84
CA MET A 164 -14.10 -10.61 -4.01
C MET A 164 -14.40 -10.58 -2.51
N LEU A 165 -15.51 -9.96 -2.10
CA LEU A 165 -15.96 -9.97 -0.71
C LEU A 165 -16.47 -11.35 -0.28
N ALA A 166 -17.26 -12.02 -1.12
CA ALA A 166 -17.82 -13.35 -0.83
C ALA A 166 -16.73 -14.43 -0.74
N ASP A 167 -15.69 -14.38 -1.59
CA ASP A 167 -14.58 -15.34 -1.58
C ASP A 167 -13.67 -15.25 -0.33
N LYS A 168 -13.93 -14.30 0.58
CA LYS A 168 -13.09 -13.99 1.76
C LYS A 168 -13.83 -14.06 3.09
N LEU A 169 -15.15 -14.24 3.06
CA LEU A 169 -15.99 -14.51 4.23
C LEU A 169 -16.14 -16.02 4.41
#